data_AF-G2Q1X9-F1
#
_entry.id   AF-G2Q1X9-F1
#
_cell.length_a   1.000
_cell.length_b   1.000
_cell.length_c   1.000
_cell.angle_alpha   90.00
_cell.angle_beta   90.00
_cell.angle_gamma   90.00
#
_symmetry.space_group_name_H-M   'P 1'
#
loop_
_entity.id
_entity.type
_entity.pdbx_description
1 polymer ?
#
loop_
_entity_poly.entity_id
_entity_poly.type
_entity_poly.pdbx_seq_one_letter_code
_entity_poly.pdbx_strand_id
1 'polypeptide(L)' 'FAVYYLNDILIFSKMIDKHQKHVKAVLDVLYVYKLLVNKEKSKFYVRKTVFLGYKISLG' A
#
# COMPACT_ATOMS: atom_id res chain seq x y z
N PHE A 1 4.81 5.03 5.44
CA PHE A 1 3.98 4.13 6.27
C PHE A 1 2.64 3.90 5.58
N ALA A 2 1.74 4.86 5.45
CA ALA A 2 0.68 4.78 4.45
C ALA A 2 0.18 6.20 4.09
N VAL A 3 -0.24 6.40 2.85
CA VAL A 3 -0.99 7.58 2.39
C VAL A 3 -2.24 7.07 1.70
N TYR A 4 -3.40 7.61 2.01
CA TYR A 4 -4.66 7.25 1.37
C TYR A 4 -5.19 8.42 0.55
N TYR A 5 -5.80 8.11 -0.59
CA TYR A 5 -6.52 9.07 -1.40
C TYR A 5 -7.72 8.39 -2.05
N LEU A 6 -8.94 8.80 -1.65
CA LEU A 6 -10.19 8.19 -2.07
C LEU A 6 -10.18 6.66 -1.91
N ASN A 7 -10.00 5.94 -3.02
CA ASN A 7 -10.03 4.48 -3.09
C ASN A 7 -8.64 3.83 -3.06
N ASP A 8 -7.57 4.62 -3.16
CA ASP A 8 -6.21 4.13 -3.29
C ASP A 8 -5.44 4.33 -1.98
N ILE A 9 -4.73 3.28 -1.56
CA ILE A 9 -3.84 3.31 -0.39
C ILE A 9 -2.41 3.00 -0.85
N LEU A 10 -1.50 3.93 -0.63
CA LEU A 10 -0.08 3.79 -0.90
C LEU A 10 0.67 3.43 0.39
N ILE A 11 1.26 2.24 0.44
CA ILE A 11 2.06 1.77 1.57
C ILE A 11 3.55 1.84 1.19
N PHE A 12 4.36 2.49 2.02
CA PHE A 12 5.79 2.65 1.78
C PHE A 12 6.60 2.51 3.07
N SER A 13 7.78 1.89 2.95
CA SER A 13 8.68 1.57 4.06
C SER A 13 10.11 1.50 3.58
N LYS A 14 11.07 1.87 4.44
CA LYS A 14 12.51 1.83 4.10
C LYS A 14 13.10 0.41 4.08
N MET A 15 12.61 -0.47 4.96
CA MET A 15 13.07 -1.86 5.07
C MET A 15 11.92 -2.83 4.80
N ILE A 16 12.25 -4.00 4.22
CA ILE A 16 11.27 -5.03 3.88
C ILE A 16 10.53 -5.58 5.11
N ASP A 17 11.23 -5.79 6.22
CA ASP A 17 10.62 -6.32 7.46
C ASP A 17 9.59 -5.35 8.03
N LYS A 18 9.90 -4.04 7.99
CA LYS A 18 8.92 -3.00 8.34
C LYS A 18 7.79 -2.94 7.33
N HIS A 19 8.08 -3.11 6.04
CA HIS A 19 7.06 -3.13 4.99
C HIS A 19 6.03 -4.23 5.20
N GLN A 20 6.46 -5.46 5.48
CA GLN A 20 5.54 -6.57 5.75
C GLN A 20 4.63 -6.28 6.95
N LYS A 21 5.17 -5.73 8.03
CA LYS A 21 4.38 -5.32 9.20
C LYS A 21 3.35 -4.25 8.85
N HIS A 22 3.74 -3.26 8.05
CA HIS A 22 2.84 -2.18 7.62
C HIS A 22 1.73 -2.66 6.69
N VAL A 23 2.06 -3.51 5.71
CA VAL A 23 1.07 -4.12 4.82
C VAL A 23 0.07 -4.94 5.62
N LYS A 24 0.56 -5.78 6.54
CA LYS A 24 -0.32 -6.57 7.41
C LYS A 24 -1.27 -5.69 8.22
N ALA A 25 -0.76 -4.65 8.88
CA ALA A 25 -1.60 -3.74 9.66
C ALA A 25 -2.70 -3.06 8.83
N VAL A 26 -2.39 -2.62 7.60
CA VAL A 26 -3.39 -2.02 6.72
C VAL A 26 -4.43 -3.05 6.26
N LEU A 27 -4.00 -4.25 5.88
CA LEU A 27 -4.92 -5.32 5.48
C LEU A 27 -5.83 -5.77 6.63
N ASP A 28 -5.31 -5.85 7.85
CA ASP A 28 -6.08 -6.21 9.05
C ASP A 28 -7.19 -5.16 9.30
N VAL A 29 -6.87 -3.87 9.16
CA VAL A 29 -7.87 -2.80 9.26
C VAL A 29 -8.93 -2.92 8.17
N LEU A 30 -8.52 -3.09 6.91
CA LEU A 30 -9.47 -3.25 5.80
C LEU A 30 -10.40 -4.45 6.01
N TYR A 31 -9.86 -5.55 6.55
CA TYR A 31 -10.63 -6.73 6.90
C TYR A 31 -11.69 -6.46 7.98
N VAL A 32 -11.30 -5.76 9.06
CA VAL A 32 -12.22 -5.38 10.15
C VAL A 32 -13.39 -4.53 9.64
N TYR A 33 -13.10 -3.59 8.73
CA TYR A 33 -14.12 -2.74 8.12
C TYR A 33 -14.84 -3.37 6.92
N LYS A 34 -14.60 -4.66 6.62
CA LYS A 34 -15.18 -5.39 5.48
C LYS A 34 -14.95 -4.71 4.12
N LEU A 35 -13.82 -4.03 3.98
CA LEU A 35 -13.41 -3.39 2.72
C LEU A 35 -12.65 -4.40 1.86
N LEU A 36 -13.07 -4.51 0.60
CA LEU A 36 -12.44 -5.42 -0.36
C LEU A 36 -11.27 -4.74 -1.06
N VAL A 37 -10.13 -5.42 -1.09
CA VAL A 37 -8.96 -5.00 -1.87
C VAL A 37 -9.06 -5.60 -3.27
N ASN A 38 -9.00 -4.76 -4.30
CA ASN A 38 -8.92 -5.24 -5.68
C ASN A 38 -7.51 -5.76 -5.96
N LYS A 39 -7.33 -7.08 -5.94
CA LYS A 39 -6.04 -7.73 -6.17
C LYS A 39 -5.45 -7.47 -7.56
N GLU A 40 -6.29 -7.33 -8.59
CA GLU A 40 -5.85 -7.09 -9.98
C GLU A 40 -5.28 -5.67 -10.16
N LYS A 41 -5.84 -4.69 -9.44
CA LYS A 41 -5.38 -3.30 -9.45
C LYS A 41 -4.26 -3.01 -8.44
N SER A 42 -4.09 -3.88 -7.44
CA SER A 42 -3.12 -3.69 -6.37
C SER A 42 -1.72 -4.15 -6.78
N LYS A 43 -0.72 -3.31 -6.51
CA LYS A 43 0.70 -3.63 -6.74
C LYS A 43 1.41 -3.79 -5.41
N PHE A 44 1.89 -5.00 -5.13
CA PHE A 44 2.62 -5.32 -3.90
C PHE A 44 4.12 -5.51 -4.18
N TYR A 45 4.95 -5.24 -3.17
CA TYR A 45 6.40 -5.48 -3.20
C TYR A 45 7.17 -4.82 -4.37
N VAL A 46 6.66 -3.70 -4.88
CA VAL A 46 7.32 -2.93 -5.93
C VAL A 46 8.21 -1.83 -5.35
N ARG A 47 9.39 -1.61 -5.95
CA ARG A 47 10.29 -0.50 -5.59
C ARG A 47 9.85 0.84 -6.17
N LYS A 48 9.02 0.80 -7.22
CA LYS A 48 8.47 1.98 -7.92
C LYS A 48 7.02 1.71 -8.29
N THR A 49 6.17 2.71 -8.13
CA THR A 49 4.75 2.64 -8.55
C THR A 49 4.27 3.99 -9.04
N VAL A 50 3.08 4.04 -9.61
CA VAL A 50 2.39 5.29 -9.95
C VAL A 50 1.25 5.48 -8.96
N PHE A 51 1.17 6.66 -8.35
CA PHE A 51 0.10 7.05 -7.44
C PHE A 51 -0.36 8.46 -7.81
N LEU A 52 -1.66 8.61 -8.10
CA LEU A 52 -2.27 9.88 -8.56
C LEU A 52 -1.59 10.51 -9.79
N GLY A 53 -1.10 9.68 -10.71
CA GLY A 53 -0.36 10.15 -11.90
C GLY A 53 1.11 10.49 -11.66
N TYR A 54 1.59 10.43 -10.41
CA TYR A 54 2.99 10.67 -10.06
C TYR A 54 3.75 9.35 -9.89
N LYS A 55 4.99 9.32 -10.41
CA LYS A 55 5.89 8.18 -10.23
C LYS A 55 6.56 8.26 -8.88
N ILE A 56 6.27 7.29 -8.02
CA ILE A 56 6.86 7.14 -6.68
C ILE A 56 8.00 6.13 -6.76
N SER A 57 9.15 6.48 -6.20
CA SER A 57 10.31 5.60 -6.03
C SER A 57 10.95 5.79 -4.66
N LEU A 58 11.70 4.79 -4.18
CA LEU A 58 12.68 5.07 -3.13
C LEU A 58 13.65 6.14 -3.66
N GLY A 59 13.75 7.24 -2.92
CA GLY A 59 14.83 8.23 -3.07
C GLY A 59 16.13 7.71 -2.48
#